data_AF-A0A0S4WME7-F1
#
_entry.id   AF-A0A0S4WME7-F1
#
_cell.length_a   1.000
_cell.length_b   1.000
_cell.length_c   1.000
_cell.angle_alpha   90.00
_cell.angle_beta   90.00
_cell.angle_gamma   90.00
#
_symmetry.space_group_name_H-M   'P 1'
#
loop_
_entity.id
_entity.type
_entity.pdbx_description
1 polymer ?
#
loop_
_entity_poly.entity_id
_entity_poly.type
_entity_poly.pdbx_seq_one_letter_code
_entity_poly.pdbx_strand_id
1 'polypeptide(L)' 'MAGDADYMLRVVVPDLPALSEFVMRKLMRVPGVDNVRSNIVLTALKRDGALPLAHLGG' A
#
# COMPACT_ATOMS: atom_id res chain seq x y z
N MET A 1 -12.47 4.47 -8.74
CA MET A 1 -12.84 5.89 -8.87
C MET A 1 -11.68 6.71 -8.35
N ALA A 2 -11.22 7.72 -9.08
CA ALA A 2 -10.37 8.74 -8.48
C ALA A 2 -11.15 9.37 -7.32
N GLY A 3 -10.55 9.45 -6.13
CA GLY A 3 -11.10 10.23 -5.01
C GLY A 3 -11.47 9.52 -3.70
N ASP A 4 -11.15 8.23 -3.48
CA ASP A 4 -11.39 7.60 -2.16
C ASP A 4 -10.18 7.70 -1.21
N ALA A 5 -8.99 7.94 -1.76
CA ALA A 5 -7.77 8.20 -0.99
C ALA A 5 -6.84 9.12 -1.77
N ASP A 6 -6.27 10.12 -1.09
CA ASP A 6 -5.24 11.01 -1.64
C ASP A 6 -3.91 10.28 -1.86
N TYR A 7 -3.65 9.23 -1.08
CA TYR A 7 -2.42 8.44 -1.13
C TYR A 7 -2.70 6.94 -1.01
N MET A 8 -1.93 6.14 -1.76
CA MET A 8 -1.96 4.68 -1.67
C MET A 8 -0.56 4.16 -1.31
N LEU A 9 -0.47 3.46 -0.17
CA LEU A 9 0.79 2.93 0.36
C LEU A 9 0.79 1.41 0.29
N ARG A 10 1.89 0.81 -0.16
CA ARG A 10 2.17 -0.62 0.00
C ARG A 10 3.09 -0.82 1.19
N VAL A 11 2.59 -1.50 2.21
CA VAL A 11 3.32 -1.74 3.47
C VAL A 11 3.56 -3.24 3.61
N VAL A 12 4.79 -3.64 3.91
CA VAL A 12 5.17 -5.04 4.16
C VAL A 12 5.57 -5.15 5.64
N VAL A 13 4.88 -6.03 6.36
CA VAL A 13 5.07 -6.27 7.80
C VAL A 13 4.99 -7.76 8.09
N PRO A 14 5.60 -8.24 9.19
CA PRO A 14 5.60 -9.67 9.53
C PRO A 14 4.21 -10.20 9.94
N ASP A 15 3.36 -9.36 10.55
CA ASP A 15 2.05 -9.75 11.06
C ASP A 15 1.08 -8.56 11.22
N LEU A 16 -0.17 -8.85 11.61
CA LEU A 16 -1.22 -7.86 11.84
C LEU A 16 -0.96 -6.94 13.04
N PRO A 17 -0.46 -7.42 14.20
CA PRO A 17 -0.04 -6.53 15.29
C PRO A 17 0.97 -5.46 14.85
N ALA A 18 1.97 -5.83 14.06
CA ALA A 18 2.95 -4.90 13.50
C ALA A 18 2.31 -3.88 12.53
N LEU A 19 1.31 -4.29 11.74
CA LEU A 19 0.52 -3.37 10.93
C LEU A 19 -0.22 -2.35 11.80
N SER A 20 -0.91 -2.82 12.84
CA SER A 20 -1.67 -1.96 13.76
C SER A 20 -0.76 -0.94 14.44
N GLU A 21 0.38 -1.40 14.96
CA GLU A 21 1.36 -0.51 15.57
C GLU A 21 1.89 0.53 14.57
N PHE A 22 2.21 0.12 13.34
CA PHE A 22 2.65 1.03 12.29
C PHE A 22 1.60 2.11 11.98
N VAL A 23 0.33 1.73 11.82
CA VAL A 23 -0.74 2.67 11.51
C VAL A 23 -0.94 3.66 12.67
N MET A 24 -1.04 3.16 13.91
CA MET A 24 -1.32 3.98 15.09
C MET A 24 -0.14 4.87 15.47
N ARG A 25 1.09 4.34 15.46
CA ARG A 25 2.28 5.06 15.93
C ARG A 25 2.98 5.90 14.87
N LYS A 26 2.78 5.62 13.57
CA LYS A 26 3.39 6.39 12.49
C LYS A 26 2.34 7.15 11.69
N LEU A 27 1.44 6.45 11.00
CA LEU A 27 0.54 7.07 10.02
C LEU A 27 -0.42 8.08 10.66
N MET A 28 -1.08 7.74 11.77
CA MET A 28 -2.00 8.68 12.45
C MET A 28 -1.30 9.86 13.14
N ARG A 29 0.04 9.84 13.25
CA ARG A 29 0.80 10.96 13.80
C ARG A 29 1.28 11.93 12.72
N VAL A 30 1.10 11.60 11.45
CA VAL A 30 1.46 12.49 10.34
C VAL A 30 0.40 13.59 10.27
N PRO A 31 0.79 14.87 10.36
CA PRO A 31 -0.14 15.97 10.21
C PRO A 31 -0.77 15.97 8.81
N GLY A 32 -2.10 16.09 8.75
CA GLY A 32 -2.86 16.05 7.50
C GLY A 32 -3.34 14.65 7.09
N VAL A 33 -3.09 13.61 7.89
CA VAL A 33 -3.73 12.30 7.71
C VAL A 33 -5.05 12.27 8.46
N ASP A 34 -6.16 12.46 7.74
CA ASP A 34 -7.51 12.43 8.31
C ASP A 34 -8.06 11.01 8.50
N ASN A 35 -7.78 10.12 7.55
CA ASN A 35 -8.29 8.75 7.60
C ASN A 35 -7.33 7.74 6.97
N VAL A 36 -7.30 6.53 7.53
CA VAL A 36 -6.48 5.42 7.03
C VAL A 36 -7.37 4.21 6.82
N ARG A 37 -7.49 3.75 5.57
CA ARG A 37 -8.15 2.49 5.21
C ARG A 37 -7.08 1.45 4.86
N SER A 38 -7.06 0.33 5.60
CA SER A 38 -6.11 -0.75 5.38
C SER A 38 -6.76 -1.91 4.62
N ASN A 39 -6.13 -2.35 3.52
CA ASN A 39 -6.53 -3.54 2.77
C ASN A 39 -5.44 -4.61 2.91
N ILE A 40 -5.79 -5.78 3.44
CA ILE A 40 -4.83 -6.88 3.65
C ILE A 40 -4.92 -7.85 2.47
N VAL A 41 -3.78 -8.09 1.82
CA VAL A 41 -3.69 -9.03 0.70
C VAL A 41 -3.67 -10.46 1.23
N LEU A 42 -4.74 -11.21 0.97
CA LEU A 42 -4.83 -12.63 1.35
C LEU A 42 -4.01 -13.53 0.42
N THR A 43 -4.01 -13.22 -0.88
CA THR A 43 -3.32 -13.99 -1.92
C THR A 43 -2.79 -13.06 -3.00
N ALA A 44 -1.50 -13.19 -3.33
CA ALA A 44 -0.86 -12.45 -4.41
C ALA A 44 -0.86 -13.27 -5.71
N LEU A 45 -1.86 -13.06 -6.56
CA LEU A 45 -2.03 -13.79 -7.83
C LEU A 45 -0.97 -13.42 -8.88
N LYS A 46 -0.55 -12.15 -8.91
CA LYS A 46 0.52 -11.66 -9.77
C LYS A 46 1.49 -10.89 -8.89
N ARG A 47 2.73 -11.37 -8.81
CA ARG A 47 3.82 -10.65 -8.16
C ARG A 47 4.43 -9.69 -9.17
N ASP A 48 4.92 -8.54 -8.69
CA ASP A 48 5.56 -7.55 -9.57
C ASP A 48 6.59 -8.25 -10.47
N GLY A 49 6.39 -8.13 -11.77
CA GLY A 49 7.35 -8.56 -12.79
C GLY A 49 7.99 -7.33 -13.42
N ALA A 50 9.06 -7.54 -14.20
CA ALA A 50 9.65 -6.47 -15.00
C ALA A 50 8.55 -5.74 -15.79
N LEU A 51 8.66 -4.41 -15.87
CA LEU A 51 7.75 -3.60 -16.67
C LEU A 51 7.72 -4.19 -18.10
N PRO A 52 6.54 -4.32 -18.72
CA PRO A 52 6.44 -4.88 -20.06
C PRO A 52 6.99 -3.89 -21.09
N LEU A 53 8.30 -3.96 -21.36
CA LEU A 53 9.01 -3.08 -22.30
C LEU A 53 9.01 -3.59 -23.75
N ALA A 54 8.21 -4.63 -24.06
CA ALA A 54 8.15 -5.20 -25.41
C ALA A 54 7.72 -4.19 -26.49
N HIS A 55 7.09 -3.09 -26.10
CA HIS A 55 6.70 -1.99 -26.98
C HIS A 55 7.82 -0.95 -27.23
N LEU A 56 8.96 -1.05 -26.53
CA LEU A 56 10.12 -0.16 -26.70
C LEU A 56 11.25 -0.78 -27.53
N GLY A 57 11.16 -2.07 -27.86
CA GLY A 57 12.11 -2.75 -28.74
C GLY A 57 11.64 -2.68 -30.19
N GLY A 58 12.14 -1.68 -30.92
CA GLY A 58 12.16 -1.65 -32.38
C GLY A 58 13.54 -2.03 -32.90
#